data_AF-A0A2V9W8K2-F1
#
_entry.id   AF-A0A2V9W8K2-F1
#
_cell.length_a   1.000
_cell.length_b   1.000
_cell.length_c   1.000
_cell.angle_alpha   90.00
_cell.angle_beta   90.00
_cell.angle_gamma   90.00
#
_symmetry.space_group_name_H-M   'P 1'
#
loop_
_entity.id
_entity.type
_entity.pdbx_description
1 polymer ?
#
loop_
_entity_poly.entity_id
_entity_poly.type
_entity_poly.pdbx_seq_one_letter_code
_entity_poly.pdbx_strand_id
1 'polypeptide(L)'
;MAGTFIVEAKALRKTYRRTAGGAGAQSENRFVAIDAVDLDVAVGETLAIVGGAGAHSLPAVAQIATRSAVMNAGRIAELGSAEQALKAPQHPYSRELLFAVPEVVAR
;
A
#
# COMPACT_ATOMS: atom_id res chain seq x y z
N MET A 1 -25.75 -6.04 3.79
CA MET A 1 -26.03 -6.02 2.33
C MET A 1 -24.78 -6.52 1.63
N ALA A 2 -24.86 -7.65 0.93
CA ALA A 2 -23.71 -8.17 0.19
C ALA A 2 -23.47 -7.25 -1.01
N GLY A 3 -22.43 -6.41 -0.93
CA GLY A 3 -22.01 -5.58 -2.05
C GLY A 3 -21.48 -6.47 -3.17
N THR A 4 -21.85 -6.17 -4.41
CA THR A 4 -21.28 -6.85 -5.58
C THR A 4 -19.82 -6.44 -5.72
N PHE A 5 -18.90 -7.35 -5.40
CA PHE A 5 -17.46 -7.14 -5.58
C PHE A 5 -17.02 -7.53 -6.98
N ILE A 6 -16.17 -6.70 -7.59
CA ILE A 6 -15.48 -7.06 -8.84
C ILE A 6 -14.15 -7.74 -8.56
N VAL A 7 -13.56 -7.47 -7.40
CA VAL A 7 -12.33 -8.08 -6.92
C VAL A 7 -12.49 -8.40 -5.45
N GLU A 8 -12.17 -9.63 -5.07
CA GLU A 8 -12.02 -10.05 -3.69
C GLU A 8 -10.73 -10.87 -3.59
N ALA A 9 -9.87 -10.49 -2.64
CA ALA A 9 -8.66 -11.24 -2.30
C ALA A 9 -8.60 -11.43 -0.79
N LYS A 10 -8.35 -12.66 -0.37
CA LYS A 10 -8.22 -13.04 1.03
C LYS A 10 -6.86 -13.66 1.29
N ALA A 11 -6.31 -13.39 2.47
CA ALA A 11 -5.02 -13.88 2.95
C ALA A 11 -3.91 -13.78 1.89
N LEU A 12 -3.90 -12.68 1.12
CA LEU A 12 -2.96 -12.49 0.02
C LEU A 12 -1.54 -12.50 0.58
N ARG A 13 -0.69 -13.36 0.01
CA ARG A 13 0.71 -13.49 0.39
C ARG A 13 1.59 -13.47 -0.86
N LYS A 14 2.62 -12.62 -0.83
CA LYS A 14 3.62 -12.54 -1.90
C LYS A 14 5.00 -12.69 -1.30
N THR A 15 5.79 -13.59 -1.88
CA THR A 15 7.20 -13.77 -1.52
C THR A 15 8.07 -13.60 -2.76
N TYR A 16 9.21 -12.94 -2.62
CA TYR A 16 10.21 -12.81 -3.68
C TYR A 16 11.47 -13.57 -3.30
N ARG A 17 12.22 -14.05 -4.32
CA ARG A 17 13.60 -14.48 -4.13
C ARG A 17 14.49 -13.24 -4.14
N ARG A 18 15.37 -13.13 -3.15
CA ARG A 18 16.45 -12.15 -3.20
C ARG A 18 17.53 -12.72 -4.12
N THR A 19 18.16 -11.91 -4.97
CA THR A 19 19.33 -12.39 -5.71
C THR A 19 20.53 -11.97 -4.86
N ALA A 20 21.26 -12.94 -4.30
CA ALA A 20 22.44 -12.66 -3.50
C ALA A 20 23.51 -12.01 -4.39
N GLY A 21 23.70 -10.70 -4.25
CA GLY A 21 24.85 -10.00 -4.82
C GLY A 21 26.04 -10.16 -3.88
N GLY A 22 26.96 -11.06 -4.22
CA GLY A 22 28.24 -11.25 -3.51
C GLY A 22 28.47 -12.68 -3.03
N ALA A 23 29.69 -13.18 -3.25
CA ALA A 23 30.13 -14.48 -2.77
C ALA A 23 30.12 -14.50 -1.23
N GLY A 24 29.20 -15.27 -0.63
CA GLY A 24 29.25 -15.58 0.81
C GLY A 24 27.98 -15.39 1.64
N ALA A 25 26.77 -15.54 1.10
CA ALA A 25 25.56 -15.59 1.92
C ALA A 25 24.71 -16.83 1.65
N GLN A 26 24.97 -17.91 2.38
CA GLN A 26 24.01 -19.00 2.57
C GLN A 26 23.10 -18.64 3.76
N SER A 27 21.97 -17.98 3.51
CA SER A 27 20.81 -17.98 4.41
C SER A 27 19.57 -17.53 3.62
N GLU A 28 18.41 -18.02 4.04
CA GLU A 28 17.09 -18.01 3.38
C GLU A 28 16.88 -16.89 2.35
N ASN A 29 17.01 -17.24 1.07
CA ASN A 29 17.08 -16.30 -0.04
C ASN A 29 15.71 -15.78 -0.48
N ARG A 30 14.75 -15.66 0.44
CA ARG A 30 13.37 -15.23 0.17
C ARG A 30 12.92 -14.21 1.22
N PHE A 31 12.13 -13.23 0.79
CA PHE A 31 11.46 -12.32 1.70
C PHE A 31 9.96 -12.24 1.38
N VAL A 32 9.16 -12.01 2.41
CA VAL A 32 7.72 -11.81 2.30
C VAL A 32 7.48 -10.33 2.02
N ALA A 33 6.87 -10.03 0.87
CA ALA A 33 6.52 -8.67 0.47
C ALA A 33 5.06 -8.31 0.77
N ILE A 34 4.18 -9.31 0.83
CA ILE A 34 2.79 -9.16 1.27
C ILE A 34 2.49 -10.33 2.18
N ASP A 35 1.91 -10.08 3.35
CA ASP A 35 1.62 -11.10 4.36
C ASP A 35 0.18 -10.97 4.88
N ALA A 36 -0.65 -11.95 4.55
CA ALA A 36 -2.03 -12.09 5.00
C ALA A 36 -2.88 -10.82 4.79
N VAL A 37 -2.84 -10.26 3.58
CA VAL A 37 -3.63 -9.07 3.24
C VAL A 37 -5.00 -9.47 2.69
N ASP A 38 -6.05 -8.92 3.31
CA ASP A 38 -7.43 -9.00 2.82
C ASP A 38 -7.80 -7.68 2.15
N LEU A 39 -8.38 -7.74 0.94
CA LEU A 39 -8.93 -6.58 0.26
C LEU A 39 -10.12 -6.96 -0.63
N ASP A 40 -10.96 -5.97 -0.87
CA ASP A 40 -12.11 -6.04 -1.75
C ASP A 40 -12.24 -4.72 -2.52
N VAL A 41 -12.82 -4.81 -3.72
CA VAL A 41 -13.19 -3.66 -4.53
C VAL A 41 -14.59 -3.89 -5.05
N ALA A 42 -15.51 -3.01 -4.64
CA ALA A 42 -16.89 -3.05 -5.12
C ALA A 42 -17.03 -2.52 -6.56
N VAL A 43 -18.12 -2.88 -7.23
CA VAL A 43 -18.48 -2.24 -8.52
C VAL A 43 -18.55 -0.72 -8.33
N GLY A 44 -17.85 0.03 -9.19
CA GLY A 44 -17.82 1.50 -9.15
C GLY A 44 -16.84 2.09 -8.13
N GLU A 45 -16.08 1.26 -7.43
CA GLU A 45 -15.05 1.70 -6.49
C GLU A 45 -13.66 1.72 -7.15
N THR A 46 -12.84 2.70 -6.75
CA THR A 46 -11.41 2.76 -7.10
C THR A 46 -10.59 2.65 -5.82
N LEU A 47 -9.87 1.53 -5.66
CA LEU A 47 -8.96 1.31 -4.53
C LEU A 47 -7.52 1.62 -4.92
N ALA A 48 -6.90 2.50 -4.14
CA ALA A 48 -5.48 2.77 -4.18
C ALA A 48 -4.69 1.93 -3.16
N ILE A 49 -3.49 1.49 -3.54
CA ILE A 49 -2.54 0.85 -2.63
C ILE A 49 -1.27 1.71 -2.59
N VAL A 50 -0.91 2.19 -1.40
CA VAL A 50 0.17 3.16 -1.17
C VAL A 50 1.18 2.57 -0.17
N GLY A 51 2.48 2.77 -0.39
CA GLY A 51 3.56 2.23 0.44
C GLY A 51 4.87 3.03 0.29
N GLY A 52 5.97 2.55 0.85
CA GLY A 52 7.27 3.24 0.80
C GLY A 52 8.03 3.02 -0.51
N ALA A 53 9.03 3.88 -0.77
CA ALA A 53 10.08 3.93 -1.81
C ALA A 53 9.76 3.56 -3.30
N GLY A 54 8.65 2.89 -3.61
CA GLY A 54 8.25 2.50 -4.95
C GLY A 54 6.74 2.56 -5.19
N ALA A 55 5.95 3.09 -4.25
CA ALA A 55 4.53 3.36 -4.45
C ALA A 55 4.29 4.88 -4.60
N HIS A 56 3.27 5.24 -5.39
CA HIS A 56 2.94 6.63 -5.68
C HIS A 56 2.47 7.38 -4.43
N SER A 57 2.77 8.68 -4.35
CA SER A 57 2.49 9.51 -3.19
C SER A 57 0.99 9.58 -2.87
N LEU A 58 0.67 9.57 -1.57
CA LEU A 58 -0.71 9.59 -1.08
C LEU A 58 -1.54 10.77 -1.66
N PRO A 59 -1.00 12.01 -1.79
CA PRO A 59 -1.73 13.15 -2.38
C PRO A 59 -2.10 12.99 -3.86
N ALA A 60 -1.23 12.40 -4.68
CA ALA A 60 -1.53 12.19 -6.09
C ALA A 60 -2.64 11.14 -6.26
N VAL A 61 -2.55 10.08 -5.46
CA VAL A 61 -3.43 8.93 -5.54
C VAL A 61 -4.84 9.24 -5.01
N ALA A 62 -4.96 10.12 -4.03
CA ALA A 62 -6.24 10.53 -3.49
C ALA A 62 -7.10 11.40 -4.43
N GLN A 63 -6.55 11.88 -5.55
CA GLN A 63 -7.32 12.59 -6.57
C GLN A 63 -8.14 11.64 -7.45
N ILE A 64 -7.77 10.36 -7.50
CA ILE A 64 -8.35 9.36 -8.41
C ILE A 64 -9.06 8.22 -7.69
N ALA A 65 -8.68 7.95 -6.44
CA ALA A 65 -9.19 6.81 -5.67
C ALA A 65 -10.31 7.22 -4.71
N THR A 66 -11.31 6.35 -4.55
CA THR A 66 -12.37 6.51 -3.56
C THR A 66 -11.92 5.98 -2.20
N ARG A 67 -11.14 4.89 -2.20
CA ARG A 67 -10.52 4.28 -1.02
C ARG A 67 -9.01 4.16 -1.18
N SER A 68 -8.31 4.13 -0.06
CA SER A 68 -6.86 3.91 -0.01
C SER A 68 -6.50 2.89 1.06
N ALA A 69 -5.56 2.02 0.71
CA ALA A 69 -4.88 1.08 1.59
C ALA A 69 -3.42 1.52 1.71
N VAL A 70 -2.99 1.91 2.90
CA VAL A 70 -1.59 2.18 3.22
C VAL A 70 -0.93 0.89 3.66
N MET A 71 0.16 0.51 3.00
CA MET A 71 0.94 -0.68 3.25
C MET A 71 2.27 -0.35 3.94
N ASN A 72 2.53 -1.02 5.06
CA ASN A 72 3.81 -0.98 5.75
C ASN A 72 4.31 -2.40 6.02
N ALA A 73 5.58 -2.67 5.71
CA ALA A 73 6.23 -3.96 5.96
C ALA A 73 5.39 -5.19 5.49
N GLY A 74 4.74 -5.06 4.33
CA GLY A 74 3.93 -6.12 3.71
C GLY A 74 2.55 -6.34 4.32
N ARG A 75 2.09 -5.44 5.20
CA ARG A 75 0.76 -5.46 5.82
C ARG A 75 0.02 -4.16 5.57
N ILE A 76 -1.32 -4.21 5.62
CA ILE A 76 -2.13 -2.99 5.62
C ILE A 76 -1.98 -2.32 6.99
N ALA A 77 -1.44 -1.11 6.99
CA ALA A 77 -1.33 -0.24 8.15
C ALA A 77 -2.59 0.61 8.35
N GLU A 78 -3.24 1.01 7.25
CA GLU A 78 -4.46 1.81 7.27
C GLU A 78 -5.31 1.51 6.03
N LEU A 79 -6.63 1.41 6.19
CA LEU A 79 -7.58 1.24 5.09
C LEU A 79 -8.80 2.12 5.35
N GLY A 80 -9.14 2.97 4.40
CA GLY A 80 -10.24 3.92 4.55
C GLY A 80 -10.50 4.72 3.28
N SER A 81 -11.27 5.79 3.39
CA SER A 81 -11.45 6.72 2.26
C SER A 81 -10.12 7.40 1.93
N ALA A 82 -9.90 7.71 0.66
CA ALA A 82 -8.71 8.44 0.25
C ALA A 82 -8.64 9.84 0.92
N GLU A 83 -9.80 10.47 1.12
CA GLU A 83 -9.91 11.74 1.84
C GLU A 83 -9.44 11.64 3.30
N GLN A 84 -9.83 10.58 4.01
CA GLN A 84 -9.39 10.37 5.40
C GLN A 84 -7.87 10.19 5.47
N ALA A 85 -7.29 9.39 4.57
CA ALA A 85 -5.85 9.17 4.55
C ALA A 85 -5.06 10.46 4.31
N LEU A 86 -5.62 11.43 3.57
CA LEU A 86 -5.01 12.75 3.39
C LEU A 86 -5.23 13.72 4.56
N LYS A 87 -6.47 13.85 5.01
CA LYS A 87 -6.87 14.93 5.94
C LYS A 87 -6.71 14.53 7.40
N ALA A 88 -6.87 13.25 7.70
CA ALA A 88 -6.86 12.71 9.05
C ALA A 88 -6.22 11.30 9.10
N PRO A 89 -4.95 11.15 8.66
CA PRO A 89 -4.25 9.87 8.73
C PRO A 89 -4.15 9.37 10.17
N GLN A 90 -4.62 8.14 10.38
CA GLN A 90 -4.70 7.54 11.72
C GLN A 90 -3.42 6.82 12.11
N HIS A 91 -2.76 6.17 11.15
CA HIS A 91 -1.54 5.42 11.41
C HIS A 91 -0.30 6.33 11.34
N PRO A 92 0.67 6.24 12.28
CA PRO A 92 1.90 7.04 12.26
C PRO A 92 2.65 6.98 10.91
N TYR A 93 2.78 5.78 10.35
CA TYR A 93 3.37 5.59 9.01
C TYR A 93 2.60 6.31 7.88
N SER A 94 1.27 6.39 7.94
CA SER A 94 0.48 7.17 6.97
C SER A 94 0.82 8.66 7.06
N ARG A 95 1.04 9.18 8.27
CA ARG A 95 1.50 10.56 8.49
C ARG A 95 2.89 10.76 7.90
N GLU A 96 3.81 9.84 8.17
CA GLU A 96 5.16 9.88 7.58
C GLU A 96 5.10 9.91 6.05
N LEU A 97 4.29 9.06 5.42
CA LEU A 97 4.12 9.04 3.96
C LEU A 97 3.49 10.32 3.41
N LEU A 98 2.57 10.94 4.15
CA LEU A 98 1.98 12.22 3.78
C LEU A 98 3.03 13.34 3.75
N PHE A 99 3.97 13.33 4.71
CA PHE A 99 5.06 14.31 4.81
C PHE A 99 6.33 13.94 4.05
N ALA A 100 6.46 12.68 3.60
CA ALA A 100 7.61 12.19 2.84
C ALA A 100 7.58 12.58 1.36
N VAL A 101 6.56 13.31 0.92
CA VAL A 101 6.48 13.83 -0.45
C VAL A 101 7.44 15.01 -0.57
N PRO A 102 8.50 14.93 -1.40
CA PRO A 102 9.27 16.12 -1.74
C PRO A 102 8.31 17.10 -2.38
N GLU A 103 8.32 18.35 -1.91
CA GLU A 103 7.55 19.45 -2.48
C GLU A 103 7.53 19.32 -4.01
N VAL A 104 6.32 19.25 -4.59
CA VAL A 104 6.15 19.72 -5.96
C VAL A 104 6.31 21.24 -5.89
N VAL A 105 7.56 21.70 -5.75
CA VAL A 105 7.96 23.09 -5.93
C VAL A 105 8.84 23.15 -7.17
N ALA A 106 8.42 24.03 -8.08
CA ALA A 106 8.97 24.37 -9.40
C ALA A 106 8.71 23.30 -10.49
N ARG A 107 7.89 23.54 -11.52
CA ARG A 107 7.62 24.76 -12.29
C ARG A 107 6.21 24.76 -12.87
#